data_AF-A0A7S2W4H6-F1
#
_entry.id   AF-A0A7S2W4H6-F1
#
_cell.length_a   1.000
_cell.length_b   1.000
_cell.length_c   1.000
_cell.angle_alpha   90.00
_cell.angle_beta   90.00
_cell.angle_gamma   90.00
#
_symmetry.space_group_name_H-M   'P 1'
#
loop_
_entity.id
_entity.type
_entity.pdbx_description
1 polymer ?
#
loop_
_entity_poly.entity_id
_entity_poly.type
_entity_poly.pdbx_seq_one_letter_code
_entity_poly.pdbx_strand_id
1 'polypeptide(L)'
;LPESVEGLAIGAGGNITVVGGFLSFFLVYYVVESSKRFEEQYQLCMAAKGCVLDIASLARAYLPRERGLRIVRYMNASYAAGFVGLSDAYSYNNYFLEINKDMILLTEIELNRIERCKMDQGGSCYREIVQWVQIEIKDLLDNDTIDKHTAKHFRTKLLTFQSSISQLFNFADQPIIFFYIHFICLVSSLYLPLFALDSAHKVGQERNDGDKSSWTADLVAGFIVFL
;
A
#
# COMPACT_ATOMS: atom_id res chain seq x y z
N LEU A 1 59.50 -18.94 -23.13
CA LEU A 1 59.07 -18.01 -22.07
C LEU A 1 59.44 -16.59 -22.49
N PRO A 2 58.54 -15.60 -22.46
CA PRO A 2 57.08 -15.72 -22.41
C PRO A 2 56.34 -14.78 -23.41
N GLU A 3 55.23 -15.28 -23.96
CA GLU A 3 54.10 -14.46 -24.38
C GLU A 3 53.42 -13.94 -23.11
N SER A 4 53.55 -12.63 -22.85
CA SER A 4 53.03 -11.99 -21.64
C SER A 4 51.66 -11.38 -21.91
N VAL A 5 50.63 -11.99 -21.33
CA VAL A 5 49.51 -11.31 -20.64
C VAL A 5 48.75 -10.24 -21.45
N GLU A 6 48.18 -10.60 -22.60
CA GLU A 6 47.10 -9.81 -23.24
C GLU A 6 45.68 -10.24 -22.79
N GLY A 7 45.57 -11.19 -21.85
CA GLY A 7 44.32 -11.89 -21.55
C GLY A 7 43.48 -11.40 -20.37
N LEU A 8 43.76 -10.24 -19.74
CA LEU A 8 43.08 -9.86 -18.49
C LEU A 8 42.56 -8.41 -18.44
N ALA A 9 42.41 -7.76 -19.59
CA ALA A 9 41.55 -6.58 -19.69
C ALA A 9 40.08 -7.01 -19.89
N ILE A 10 39.49 -7.67 -18.89
CA ILE A 10 38.03 -7.60 -18.72
C ILE A 10 37.79 -6.16 -18.25
N GLY A 11 37.70 -5.26 -19.22
CA GLY A 11 37.65 -3.83 -18.99
C GLY A 11 36.54 -3.47 -18.02
N ALA A 12 36.78 -2.48 -17.16
CA ALA A 12 35.83 -1.95 -16.19
C ALA A 12 34.43 -1.67 -16.77
N GLY A 13 34.33 -1.40 -18.08
CA GLY A 13 33.08 -1.26 -18.80
C GLY A 13 32.18 -2.51 -18.86
N GLY A 14 32.74 -3.72 -18.74
CA GLY A 14 31.96 -4.96 -18.66
C GLY A 14 31.28 -5.13 -17.31
N ASN A 15 32.00 -4.84 -16.22
CA ASN A 15 31.50 -5.05 -14.86
C ASN A 15 30.38 -4.07 -14.51
N ILE A 16 30.49 -2.80 -14.92
CA ILE A 16 29.44 -1.82 -14.65
C ILE A 16 28.16 -2.12 -15.42
N THR A 17 28.27 -2.63 -16.65
CA THR A 17 27.12 -3.06 -17.45
C THR A 17 26.40 -4.24 -16.79
N VAL A 18 27.16 -5.19 -16.19
CA VAL A 18 26.59 -6.32 -15.44
C VAL A 18 25.85 -5.84 -14.19
N VAL A 19 26.46 -4.94 -13.40
CA VAL A 19 25.81 -4.36 -12.20
C VAL A 19 24.57 -3.56 -12.60
N GLY A 20 24.61 -2.80 -13.69
CA GLY A 20 23.46 -2.05 -14.22
C GLY A 20 22.33 -2.96 -14.69
N GLY A 21 22.65 -4.08 -15.34
CA GLY A 21 21.67 -5.10 -15.72
C GLY A 21 21.01 -5.75 -14.51
N PHE A 22 21.80 -6.10 -13.49
CA PHE A 22 21.31 -6.65 -12.23
C PHE A 22 20.41 -5.65 -11.49
N LEU A 23 20.86 -4.40 -11.34
CA LEU A 23 20.06 -3.34 -10.72
C LEU A 23 18.73 -3.14 -11.45
N SER A 24 18.76 -3.10 -12.79
CA SER A 24 17.55 -2.96 -13.62
C SER A 24 16.56 -4.11 -13.38
N PHE A 25 17.04 -5.35 -13.28
CA PHE A 25 16.20 -6.50 -12.97
C PHE A 25 15.52 -6.37 -11.60
N PHE A 26 16.28 -6.04 -10.54
CA PHE A 26 15.72 -5.87 -9.20
C PHE A 26 14.75 -4.69 -9.10
N LEU A 27 15.05 -3.59 -9.80
CA LEU A 27 14.15 -2.44 -9.88
C LEU A 27 12.83 -2.80 -10.56
N VAL A 28 12.87 -3.48 -11.71
CA VAL A 28 11.66 -3.94 -12.40
C VAL A 28 10.86 -4.88 -11.50
N TYR A 29 11.51 -5.85 -10.87
CA TYR A 29 10.85 -6.76 -9.93
C TYR A 29 10.17 -6.01 -8.77
N TYR A 30 10.88 -5.07 -8.14
CA TYR A 30 10.33 -4.25 -7.06
C TYR A 30 9.14 -3.41 -7.49
N VAL A 31 9.22 -2.79 -8.67
CA VAL A 31 8.12 -1.98 -9.22
C VAL A 31 6.90 -2.85 -9.54
N VAL A 32 7.11 -4.05 -10.10
CA VAL A 32 6.02 -5.00 -10.40
C VAL A 32 5.32 -5.44 -9.10
N GLU A 33 6.07 -5.84 -8.07
CA GLU A 33 5.48 -6.23 -6.79
C GLU A 33 4.78 -5.06 -6.08
N SER A 34 5.36 -3.86 -6.14
CA SER A 34 4.75 -2.64 -5.59
C SER A 34 3.45 -2.29 -6.31
N SER A 35 3.44 -2.39 -7.65
CA SER A 35 2.26 -2.14 -8.48
C SER A 35 1.15 -3.15 -8.19
N LYS A 36 1.48 -4.44 -8.10
CA LYS A 36 0.53 -5.50 -7.77
C LYS A 36 -0.12 -5.25 -6.41
N ARG A 37 0.70 -4.92 -5.41
CA ARG A 37 0.24 -4.59 -4.06
C ARG A 37 -0.67 -3.36 -4.04
N PHE A 38 -0.35 -2.33 -4.81
CA PHE A 38 -1.21 -1.16 -4.96
C PHE A 38 -2.57 -1.53 -5.59
N GLU A 39 -2.56 -2.33 -6.65
CA GLU A 39 -3.77 -2.80 -7.31
C GLU A 39 -4.64 -3.64 -6.36
N GLU A 40 -4.04 -4.55 -5.59
CA GLU A 40 -4.76 -5.35 -4.58
C GLU A 40 -5.42 -4.47 -3.52
N GLN A 41 -4.71 -3.48 -2.97
CA GLN A 41 -5.30 -2.53 -2.02
C GLN A 41 -6.45 -1.72 -2.64
N TYR A 42 -6.31 -1.30 -3.89
CA TYR A 42 -7.37 -0.60 -4.61
C TYR A 42 -8.62 -1.49 -4.80
N GLN A 43 -8.43 -2.75 -5.20
CA GLN A 43 -9.52 -3.70 -5.36
C GLN A 43 -10.24 -3.97 -4.03
N LEU A 44 -9.51 -4.06 -2.91
CA LEU A 44 -10.11 -4.18 -1.58
C LEU A 44 -10.96 -2.97 -1.21
N CYS A 45 -10.49 -1.75 -1.50
CA CYS A 45 -11.28 -0.53 -1.32
C CYS A 45 -12.57 -0.55 -2.16
N MET A 46 -12.45 -0.92 -3.45
CA MET A 46 -13.61 -1.01 -4.34
C MET A 46 -14.61 -2.09 -3.92
N ALA A 47 -14.12 -3.25 -3.44
CA ALA A 47 -14.96 -4.31 -2.90
C ALA A 47 -15.72 -3.87 -1.64
N ALA A 48 -15.05 -3.17 -0.72
CA ALA A 48 -15.69 -2.60 0.47
C ALA A 48 -16.76 -1.56 0.09
N LYS A 49 -16.45 -0.64 -0.84
CA LYS A 49 -17.42 0.31 -1.39
C LYS A 49 -18.63 -0.40 -2.03
N GLY A 50 -18.38 -1.45 -2.81
CA GLY A 50 -19.44 -2.27 -3.41
C GLY A 50 -20.37 -2.87 -2.35
N CYS A 51 -19.82 -3.37 -1.25
CA CYS A 51 -20.62 -3.90 -0.14
C CYS A 51 -21.49 -2.82 0.53
N VAL A 52 -20.98 -1.59 0.69
CA VAL A 52 -21.77 -0.47 1.22
C VAL A 52 -22.97 -0.18 0.30
N LEU A 53 -22.77 -0.16 -1.02
CA LEU A 53 -23.83 0.06 -2.00
C LEU A 53 -24.85 -1.08 -2.04
N ASP A 54 -24.40 -2.32 -1.95
CA ASP A 54 -25.26 -3.51 -1.86
C ASP A 54 -26.13 -3.45 -0.61
N ILE A 55 -25.55 -3.13 0.55
CA ILE A 55 -26.28 -2.99 1.80
C ILE A 55 -27.28 -1.85 1.73
N ALA A 56 -26.93 -0.72 1.10
CA ALA A 56 -27.87 0.38 0.88
C ALA A 56 -29.04 -0.02 -0.02
N SER A 57 -28.78 -0.81 -1.05
CA SER A 57 -29.82 -1.33 -1.95
C SER A 57 -30.76 -2.30 -1.23
N LEU A 58 -30.20 -3.22 -0.43
CA LEU A 58 -30.97 -4.12 0.42
C LEU A 58 -31.79 -3.35 1.47
N ALA A 59 -31.18 -2.36 2.12
CA ALA A 59 -31.84 -1.53 3.13
C ALA A 59 -33.05 -0.79 2.54
N ARG A 60 -32.91 -0.25 1.33
CA ARG A 60 -34.02 0.42 0.62
C ARG A 60 -35.14 -0.54 0.23
N ALA A 61 -34.80 -1.77 -0.15
CA ALA A 61 -35.77 -2.74 -0.64
C ALA A 61 -36.58 -3.42 0.50
N TYR A 62 -35.93 -3.70 1.63
CA TYR A 62 -36.50 -4.60 2.65
C TYR A 62 -36.81 -3.92 3.99
N LEU A 63 -36.29 -2.71 4.26
CA LEU A 63 -36.38 -2.11 5.59
C LEU A 63 -37.30 -0.89 5.62
N PRO A 64 -37.94 -0.63 6.78
CA PRO A 64 -38.55 0.67 7.04
C PRO A 64 -37.54 1.80 6.81
N ARG A 65 -38.00 2.89 6.20
CA ARG A 65 -37.13 3.99 5.74
C ARG A 65 -36.17 4.49 6.81
N GLU A 66 -36.65 4.67 8.04
CA GLU A 66 -35.82 5.18 9.14
C GLU A 66 -34.67 4.23 9.48
N ARG A 67 -34.97 2.93 9.66
CA ARG A 67 -33.98 1.88 9.95
C ARG A 67 -33.01 1.71 8.79
N GLY A 68 -33.51 1.72 7.56
CA GLY A 68 -32.69 1.63 6.35
C GLY A 68 -31.70 2.78 6.23
N LEU A 69 -32.15 4.03 6.44
CA LEU A 69 -31.27 5.21 6.43
C LEU A 69 -30.21 5.13 7.53
N ARG A 70 -30.57 4.68 8.74
CA ARG A 70 -29.63 4.52 9.85
C ARG A 70 -28.53 3.50 9.53
N ILE A 71 -28.90 2.34 8.97
CA ILE A 71 -27.93 1.32 8.54
C ILE A 71 -26.99 1.87 7.46
N VAL A 72 -27.52 2.58 6.47
CA VAL A 72 -26.70 3.21 5.41
C VAL A 72 -25.73 4.22 6.02
N ARG A 73 -26.20 5.01 6.98
CA ARG A 73 -25.38 5.99 7.71
C ARG A 73 -24.22 5.31 8.44
N TYR A 74 -24.50 4.24 9.18
CA TYR A 74 -23.47 3.43 9.86
C TYR A 74 -22.50 2.77 8.89
N MET A 75 -22.96 2.27 7.74
CA MET A 75 -22.05 1.69 6.74
C MET A 75 -21.10 2.73 6.14
N ASN A 76 -21.59 3.93 5.84
CA ASN A 76 -20.73 5.03 5.38
C ASN A 76 -19.76 5.48 6.49
N ALA A 77 -20.22 5.60 7.73
CA ALA A 77 -19.38 5.89 8.88
C ALA A 77 -18.28 4.82 9.05
N SER A 78 -18.65 3.54 8.96
CA SER A 78 -17.70 2.44 9.06
C SER A 78 -16.70 2.45 7.90
N TYR A 79 -17.12 2.80 6.68
CA TYR A 79 -16.22 2.88 5.54
C TYR A 79 -15.21 4.00 5.72
N ALA A 80 -15.65 5.19 6.14
CA ALA A 80 -14.76 6.30 6.48
C ALA A 80 -13.81 5.92 7.62
N ALA A 81 -14.33 5.37 8.73
CA ALA A 81 -13.51 4.93 9.86
C ALA A 81 -12.50 3.83 9.49
N GLY A 82 -12.77 3.03 8.46
CA GLY A 82 -11.88 1.98 7.98
C GLY A 82 -10.56 2.49 7.39
N PHE A 83 -10.47 3.79 7.05
CA PHE A 83 -9.24 4.41 6.54
C PHE A 83 -8.41 5.11 7.61
N VAL A 84 -8.99 5.35 8.79
CA VAL A 84 -8.29 5.99 9.91
C VAL A 84 -7.27 5.02 10.48
N GLY A 85 -6.03 5.48 10.66
CA GLY A 85 -4.94 4.66 11.20
C GLY A 85 -4.29 3.70 10.19
N LEU A 86 -4.71 3.69 8.91
CA LEU A 86 -3.97 3.00 7.84
C LEU A 86 -2.70 3.76 7.43
N SER A 87 -2.69 5.08 7.62
CA SER A 87 -1.55 5.95 7.33
C SER A 87 -1.63 7.20 8.19
N ASP A 88 -0.51 7.89 8.37
CA ASP A 88 -0.44 9.17 9.09
C ASP A 88 -1.23 10.29 8.40
N ALA A 89 -1.63 10.10 7.13
CA ALA A 89 -2.42 11.07 6.39
C ALA A 89 -3.87 11.16 6.90
N TYR A 90 -4.43 10.06 7.41
CA TYR A 90 -5.84 9.97 7.83
C TYR A 90 -5.94 9.64 9.32
N SER A 91 -6.25 10.67 10.10
CA SER A 91 -6.48 10.62 11.54
C SER A 91 -7.95 10.86 11.88
N TYR A 92 -8.31 10.57 13.13
CA TYR A 92 -9.61 10.90 13.68
C TYR A 92 -9.97 12.38 13.49
N ASN A 93 -9.03 13.28 13.83
CA ASN A 93 -9.30 14.72 13.86
C ASN A 93 -9.30 15.36 12.47
N ASN A 94 -8.35 15.00 11.60
CA ASN A 94 -8.19 15.66 10.30
C ASN A 94 -9.07 15.09 9.18
N TYR A 95 -9.57 13.86 9.33
CA TYR A 95 -10.28 13.15 8.28
C TYR A 95 -11.66 12.71 8.73
N PHE A 96 -11.75 11.87 9.76
CA PHE A 96 -13.05 11.30 10.15
C PHE A 96 -14.00 12.35 10.71
N LEU A 97 -13.50 13.22 11.61
CA LEU A 97 -14.32 14.26 12.22
C LEU A 97 -14.80 15.29 11.20
N GLU A 98 -13.94 15.70 10.26
CA GLU A 98 -14.30 16.62 9.18
C GLU A 98 -15.36 15.99 8.25
N ILE A 99 -15.17 14.74 7.83
CA ILE A 99 -16.19 14.03 7.04
C ILE A 99 -17.50 13.88 7.82
N ASN A 100 -17.42 13.57 9.12
CA ASN A 100 -18.61 13.43 9.95
C ASN A 100 -19.37 14.76 10.09
N LYS A 101 -18.66 15.88 10.18
CA LYS A 101 -19.24 17.22 10.24
C LYS A 101 -19.97 17.58 8.96
N ASP A 102 -19.38 17.27 7.80
CA ASP A 102 -19.95 17.61 6.50
C ASP A 102 -21.14 16.70 6.13
N MET A 103 -21.05 15.41 6.48
CA MET A 103 -21.99 14.38 6.03
C MET A 103 -22.95 13.88 7.12
N ILE A 104 -22.75 14.29 8.38
CA ILE A 104 -23.55 13.93 9.56
C ILE A 104 -23.72 12.40 9.66
N LEU A 105 -22.58 11.69 9.65
CA LEU A 105 -22.57 10.22 9.62
C LEU A 105 -22.92 9.60 10.98
N LEU A 106 -22.51 10.22 12.08
CA LEU A 106 -22.76 9.77 13.43
C LEU A 106 -23.38 10.92 14.24
N THR A 107 -24.33 10.57 15.10
CA THR A 107 -24.85 11.51 16.10
C THR A 107 -23.77 11.83 17.14
N GLU A 108 -23.94 12.91 17.91
CA GLU A 108 -22.99 13.26 18.97
C GLU A 108 -22.82 12.12 20.00
N ILE A 109 -23.90 11.42 20.34
CA ILE A 109 -23.88 10.28 21.26
C ILE A 109 -23.06 9.12 20.69
N GLU A 110 -23.26 8.82 19.39
CA GLU A 110 -22.52 7.79 18.67
C GLU A 110 -21.03 8.16 18.54
N LEU A 111 -20.74 9.43 18.25
CA LEU A 111 -19.38 9.95 18.12
C LEU A 111 -18.62 9.83 19.44
N ASN A 112 -19.24 10.24 20.56
CA ASN A 112 -18.68 10.12 21.91
C ASN A 112 -18.39 8.65 22.29
N ARG A 113 -19.20 7.70 21.81
CA ARG A 113 -18.95 6.27 22.03
C ARG A 113 -17.70 5.80 21.28
N ILE A 114 -17.54 6.28 20.05
CA ILE A 114 -16.47 5.86 19.14
C ILE A 114 -15.12 6.50 19.48
N GLU A 115 -15.12 7.71 20.03
CA GLU A 115 -13.91 8.36 20.53
C GLU A 115 -13.14 7.47 21.54
N ARG A 116 -13.89 6.70 22.35
CA ARG A 116 -13.32 5.75 23.32
C ARG A 116 -12.57 4.58 22.68
N CYS A 117 -12.84 4.27 21.42
CA CYS A 117 -12.20 3.18 20.68
C CYS A 117 -10.80 3.51 20.17
N LYS A 118 -10.32 4.76 20.36
CA LYS A 118 -9.01 5.25 19.88
C LYS A 118 -8.78 4.93 18.40
N MET A 119 -9.52 5.63 17.54
CA MET A 119 -9.58 5.37 16.10
C MET A 119 -8.21 5.30 15.40
N ASP A 120 -7.24 6.09 15.87
CA ASP A 120 -5.90 6.16 15.28
C ASP A 120 -5.01 4.95 15.59
N GLN A 121 -5.43 4.04 16.49
CA GLN A 121 -4.62 2.90 16.96
C GLN A 121 -5.00 1.56 16.29
N GLY A 122 -5.66 1.60 15.13
CA GLY A 122 -5.93 0.44 14.28
C GLY A 122 -7.40 0.23 13.96
N GLY A 123 -7.74 -0.98 13.50
CA GLY A 123 -9.05 -1.31 12.92
C GLY A 123 -10.22 -1.51 13.90
N SER A 124 -10.09 -1.17 15.18
CA SER A 124 -11.13 -1.48 16.18
C SER A 124 -12.41 -0.67 15.98
N CYS A 125 -12.29 0.58 15.55
CA CYS A 125 -13.44 1.48 15.43
C CYS A 125 -14.42 1.06 14.33
N TYR A 126 -13.94 0.81 13.11
CA TYR A 126 -14.84 0.42 12.02
C TYR A 126 -15.57 -0.88 12.37
N ARG A 127 -14.89 -1.82 13.05
CA ARG A 127 -15.48 -3.09 13.50
C ARG A 127 -16.60 -2.85 14.52
N GLU A 128 -16.43 -1.92 15.45
CA GLU A 128 -17.46 -1.51 16.40
C GLU A 128 -18.70 -0.94 15.68
N ILE A 129 -18.51 -0.06 14.68
CA ILE A 129 -19.63 0.50 13.90
C ILE A 129 -20.35 -0.60 13.10
N VAL A 130 -19.60 -1.53 12.48
CA VAL A 130 -20.23 -2.68 11.80
C VAL A 130 -21.03 -3.54 12.79
N GLN A 131 -20.56 -3.70 14.02
CA GLN A 131 -21.30 -4.43 15.04
C GLN A 131 -22.65 -3.79 15.33
N TRP A 132 -22.76 -2.45 15.30
CA TRP A 132 -24.04 -1.76 15.46
C TRP A 132 -25.00 -2.11 14.33
N VAL A 133 -24.52 -2.21 13.09
CA VAL A 133 -25.32 -2.66 11.95
C VAL A 133 -25.79 -4.10 12.14
N GLN A 134 -24.92 -4.99 12.65
CA GLN A 134 -25.31 -6.38 12.94
C GLN A 134 -26.39 -6.47 14.01
N ILE A 135 -26.33 -5.64 15.05
CA ILE A 135 -27.36 -5.54 16.10
C ILE A 135 -28.69 -5.08 15.48
N GLU A 136 -28.67 -4.04 14.65
CA GLU A 136 -29.86 -3.54 13.94
C GLU A 136 -30.52 -4.64 13.07
N ILE A 137 -29.72 -5.41 12.31
CA ILE A 137 -30.23 -6.53 11.50
C ILE A 137 -30.80 -7.65 12.38
N LYS A 138 -30.17 -7.93 13.52
CA LYS A 138 -30.68 -8.93 14.47
C LYS A 138 -32.03 -8.47 15.03
N ASP A 139 -32.14 -7.23 15.48
CA ASP A 139 -33.41 -6.69 15.99
C ASP A 139 -34.51 -6.75 14.93
N LEU A 140 -34.19 -6.46 13.66
CA LEU A 140 -35.15 -6.56 12.56
C LEU A 140 -35.61 -8.01 12.31
N LEU A 141 -34.71 -8.98 12.49
CA LEU A 141 -35.05 -10.40 12.38
C LEU A 141 -35.88 -10.87 13.56
N ASP A 142 -35.51 -10.47 14.78
CA ASP A 142 -36.19 -10.87 16.02
C ASP A 142 -37.62 -10.28 16.09
N ASN A 143 -37.85 -9.14 15.41
CA ASN A 143 -39.17 -8.52 15.25
C ASN A 143 -39.92 -8.94 13.96
N ASP A 144 -39.48 -10.02 13.28
CA ASP A 144 -40.08 -10.53 12.04
C ASP A 144 -40.25 -9.48 10.92
N THR A 145 -39.46 -8.40 10.93
CA THR A 145 -39.50 -7.36 9.89
C THR A 145 -38.80 -7.82 8.61
N ILE A 146 -37.79 -8.68 8.75
CA ILE A 146 -37.09 -9.33 7.65
C ILE A 146 -37.04 -10.84 7.87
N ASP A 147 -37.04 -11.60 6.78
CA ASP A 147 -36.89 -13.04 6.84
C ASP A 147 -35.42 -13.46 7.06
N LYS A 148 -35.21 -14.72 7.45
CA LYS A 148 -33.88 -15.30 7.72
C LYS A 148 -32.95 -15.25 6.51
N HIS A 149 -33.47 -15.36 5.29
CA HIS A 149 -32.66 -15.34 4.08
C HIS A 149 -32.17 -13.91 3.79
N THR A 150 -33.05 -12.91 3.91
CA THR A 150 -32.67 -11.50 3.80
C THR A 150 -31.63 -11.11 4.86
N ALA A 151 -31.85 -11.49 6.12
CA ALA A 151 -30.88 -11.26 7.20
C ALA A 151 -29.52 -11.93 6.91
N LYS A 152 -29.51 -13.15 6.37
CA LYS A 152 -28.30 -13.85 5.92
C LYS A 152 -27.57 -13.06 4.83
N HIS A 153 -28.30 -12.49 3.86
CA HIS A 153 -27.70 -11.71 2.78
C HIS A 153 -26.98 -10.46 3.32
N PHE A 154 -27.63 -9.69 4.20
CA PHE A 154 -26.97 -8.56 4.86
C PHE A 154 -25.70 -8.99 5.59
N ARG A 155 -25.77 -10.07 6.38
CA ARG A 155 -24.61 -10.58 7.14
C ARG A 155 -23.45 -10.97 6.24
N THR A 156 -23.72 -11.66 5.13
CA THR A 156 -22.67 -12.00 4.14
C THR A 156 -21.97 -10.74 3.64
N LYS A 157 -22.74 -9.71 3.24
CA LYS A 157 -22.16 -8.45 2.75
C LYS A 157 -21.36 -7.70 3.81
N LEU A 158 -21.81 -7.72 5.07
CA LEU A 158 -21.07 -7.12 6.19
C LEU A 158 -19.74 -7.85 6.46
N LEU A 159 -19.74 -9.18 6.41
CA LEU A 159 -18.52 -9.97 6.60
C LEU A 159 -17.53 -9.75 5.45
N THR A 160 -18.01 -9.68 4.20
CA THR A 160 -17.17 -9.33 3.06
C THR A 160 -16.58 -7.94 3.23
N PHE A 161 -17.38 -6.94 3.61
CA PHE A 161 -16.91 -5.59 3.91
C PHE A 161 -15.81 -5.58 5.00
N GLN A 162 -16.05 -6.25 6.13
CA GLN A 162 -15.09 -6.34 7.22
C GLN A 162 -13.79 -7.00 6.79
N SER A 163 -13.88 -8.08 6.00
CA SER A 163 -12.73 -8.79 5.46
C SER A 163 -11.91 -7.89 4.54
N SER A 164 -12.56 -7.15 3.63
CA SER A 164 -11.88 -6.23 2.72
C SER A 164 -11.12 -5.13 3.45
N ILE A 165 -11.75 -4.46 4.43
CA ILE A 165 -11.08 -3.42 5.23
C ILE A 165 -9.98 -4.02 6.11
N SER A 166 -10.20 -5.20 6.71
CA SER A 166 -9.17 -5.83 7.55
C SER A 166 -7.92 -6.22 6.75
N GLN A 167 -8.08 -6.60 5.48
CA GLN A 167 -6.94 -6.89 4.62
C GLN A 167 -6.11 -5.63 4.30
N LEU A 168 -6.71 -4.44 4.27
CA LEU A 168 -5.96 -3.18 4.17
C LEU A 168 -5.04 -2.98 5.38
N PHE A 169 -5.51 -3.28 6.59
CA PHE A 169 -4.67 -3.26 7.78
C PHE A 169 -3.54 -4.29 7.71
N ASN A 170 -3.80 -5.49 7.18
CA ASN A 170 -2.74 -6.49 6.96
C ASN A 170 -1.66 -5.95 6.01
N PHE A 171 -2.03 -5.18 4.98
CA PHE A 171 -1.05 -4.50 4.15
C PHE A 171 -0.28 -3.44 4.95
N ALA A 172 -0.93 -2.62 5.77
CA ALA A 172 -0.20 -1.66 6.61
C ALA A 172 0.82 -2.36 7.56
N ASP A 173 0.44 -3.49 8.15
CA ASP A 173 1.28 -4.26 9.08
C ASP A 173 2.39 -5.07 8.39
N GLN A 174 2.20 -5.43 7.12
CA GLN A 174 3.14 -6.25 6.35
C GLN A 174 3.65 -5.47 5.14
N PRO A 175 4.57 -4.49 5.32
CA PRO A 175 5.18 -3.79 4.21
C PRO A 175 6.01 -4.74 3.33
N ILE A 176 6.42 -4.26 2.15
CA ILE A 176 7.38 -4.99 1.31
C ILE A 176 8.63 -5.29 2.15
N ILE A 177 9.17 -6.50 2.01
CA ILE A 177 10.30 -6.99 2.81
C ILE A 177 11.40 -5.94 2.82
N PHE A 178 11.71 -5.45 4.03
CA PHE A 178 12.67 -4.37 4.30
C PHE A 178 13.99 -4.53 3.54
N PHE A 179 14.50 -5.76 3.47
CA PHE A 179 15.72 -6.10 2.76
C PHE A 179 15.72 -5.63 1.30
N TYR A 180 14.63 -5.84 0.55
CA TYR A 180 14.58 -5.49 -0.88
C TYR A 180 14.74 -3.99 -1.11
N ILE A 181 14.05 -3.16 -0.31
CA ILE A 181 14.12 -1.70 -0.42
C ILE A 181 15.55 -1.23 -0.13
N HIS A 182 16.14 -1.70 0.98
CA HIS A 182 17.49 -1.28 1.39
C HIS A 182 18.56 -1.77 0.42
N PHE A 183 18.41 -3.01 -0.07
CA PHE A 183 19.32 -3.57 -1.06
C PHE A 183 19.31 -2.77 -2.36
N ILE A 184 18.12 -2.44 -2.88
CA ILE A 184 17.99 -1.64 -4.10
C ILE A 184 18.53 -0.22 -3.89
N CYS A 185 18.23 0.42 -2.75
CA CYS A 185 18.75 1.74 -2.42
C CYS A 185 20.28 1.74 -2.31
N LEU A 186 20.86 0.75 -1.63
CA LEU A 186 22.30 0.59 -1.47
C LEU A 186 22.97 0.40 -2.83
N VAL A 187 22.53 -0.59 -3.62
CA VAL A 187 23.10 -0.86 -4.96
C VAL A 187 22.94 0.36 -5.87
N SER A 188 21.79 1.05 -5.84
CA SER A 188 21.58 2.28 -6.63
C SER A 188 22.52 3.40 -6.20
N SER A 189 22.72 3.59 -4.89
CA SER A 189 23.58 4.64 -4.34
C SER A 189 25.06 4.45 -4.70
N LEU A 190 25.47 3.22 -5.00
CA LEU A 190 26.83 2.87 -5.39
C LEU A 190 26.98 2.82 -6.92
N TYR A 191 26.00 2.26 -7.62
CA TYR A 191 25.98 2.15 -9.07
C TYR A 191 25.97 3.52 -9.75
N LEU A 192 25.12 4.46 -9.31
CA LEU A 192 24.97 5.75 -9.98
C LEU A 192 26.26 6.59 -9.99
N PRO A 193 27.00 6.75 -8.86
CA PRO A 193 28.29 7.42 -8.88
C PRO A 193 29.34 6.70 -9.72
N LEU A 194 29.42 5.37 -9.63
CA LEU A 194 30.37 4.57 -10.42
C LEU A 194 30.09 4.72 -11.92
N PHE A 195 28.81 4.75 -12.30
CA PHE A 195 28.38 4.94 -13.67
C PHE A 195 28.74 6.32 -14.19
N ALA A 196 28.55 7.36 -13.36
CA ALA A 196 28.95 8.71 -13.70
C ALA A 196 30.47 8.84 -13.90
N LEU A 197 31.28 8.19 -13.05
CA LEU A 197 32.74 8.19 -13.17
C LEU A 197 33.22 7.45 -14.43
N ASP A 198 32.69 6.24 -14.69
CA ASP A 198 33.01 5.47 -15.91
C ASP A 198 32.63 6.24 -17.18
N SER A 199 31.45 6.87 -17.19
CA SER A 199 30.99 7.69 -18.33
C SER A 199 31.87 8.93 -18.54
N ALA A 200 32.22 9.64 -17.46
CA ALA A 200 33.10 10.81 -17.54
C ALA A 200 34.52 10.44 -18.02
N HIS A 201 35.03 9.29 -17.59
CA HIS A 201 36.35 8.79 -18.02
C HIS A 201 36.37 8.42 -19.50
N LYS A 202 35.36 7.70 -20.00
CA LYS A 202 35.22 7.36 -21.42
C LYS A 202 35.18 8.60 -22.31
N VAL A 203 34.36 9.60 -21.96
CA VAL A 203 34.29 10.88 -22.69
C VAL A 203 35.61 11.65 -22.63
N GLY A 204 36.35 11.55 -21.51
CA GLY A 204 37.66 12.17 -21.35
C GLY A 204 38.77 11.50 -22.19
N GLN A 205 38.74 10.17 -22.33
CA GLN A 205 39.70 9.41 -23.15
C GLN A 205 39.52 9.69 -24.65
N GLU A 206 38.28 9.74 -25.15
CA GLU A 206 37.99 10.05 -26.56
C GLU A 206 38.47 11.45 -26.98
N ARG A 207 38.70 12.35 -26.01
CA ARG A 207 39.10 13.74 -26.26
C ARG A 207 40.62 13.97 -26.15
N ASN A 208 41.37 13.08 -25.52
CA ASN A 208 42.82 13.19 -25.32
C ASN A 208 43.52 11.99 -25.98
N ASP A 209 43.87 12.14 -27.25
CA ASP A 209 44.54 11.14 -28.11
C ASP A 209 46.01 10.85 -27.74
N GLY A 210 46.40 11.07 -26.47
CA GLY A 210 47.76 10.85 -26.02
C GLY A 210 47.98 11.35 -24.59
N ASP A 211 48.37 10.41 -23.74
CA ASP A 211 49.04 10.60 -22.44
C ASP A 211 48.16 10.57 -21.16
N LYS A 212 48.41 9.49 -20.37
CA LYS A 212 48.31 9.34 -18.90
C LYS A 212 46.93 9.47 -18.20
N SER A 213 46.03 8.51 -18.45
CA SER A 213 44.85 8.28 -17.60
C SER A 213 44.60 6.79 -17.28
N SER A 214 45.65 6.04 -16.93
CA SER A 214 45.51 4.61 -16.59
C SER A 214 45.15 4.36 -15.11
N TRP A 215 45.78 5.06 -14.17
CA TRP A 215 45.63 4.75 -12.74
C TRP A 215 44.23 5.08 -12.17
N THR A 216 43.56 6.12 -12.68
CA THR A 216 42.18 6.46 -12.27
C THR A 216 41.18 5.43 -12.77
N ALA A 217 41.43 4.83 -13.94
CA ALA A 217 40.61 3.73 -14.46
C ALA A 217 40.76 2.48 -13.60
N ASP A 218 41.99 2.14 -13.19
CA ASP A 218 42.26 1.00 -12.30
C ASP A 218 41.65 1.19 -10.91
N LEU A 219 41.59 2.43 -10.41
CA LEU A 219 41.01 2.76 -9.11
C LEU A 219 39.47 2.65 -9.13
N VAL A 220 38.83 3.15 -10.20
CA VAL A 220 37.38 2.97 -10.42
C VAL A 220 37.04 1.50 -10.64
N ALA A 221 37.82 0.77 -11.43
CA ALA A 221 37.67 -0.66 -11.63
C ALA A 221 37.83 -1.44 -10.31
N GLY A 222 38.81 -1.07 -9.48
CA GLY A 222 39.03 -1.65 -8.16
C GLY A 222 37.84 -1.45 -7.22
N PHE A 223 37.22 -0.27 -7.21
CA PHE A 223 36.00 -0.02 -6.44
C PHE A 223 34.79 -0.80 -6.95
N ILE A 224 34.68 -1.01 -8.27
CA ILE A 224 33.61 -1.82 -8.87
C ILE A 224 33.78 -3.31 -8.51
N VAL A 225 35.01 -3.82 -8.45
CA VAL A 225 35.31 -5.24 -8.13
C VAL A 225 35.24 -5.53 -6.62
N PHE A 226 35.48 -4.54 -5.77
CA PHE A 226 35.38 -4.69 -4.31
C PHE A 226 33.93 -4.72 -3.80
N LEU A 227 32.98 -4.29 -4.62
CA LEU A 227 31.54 -4.32 -4.35
C LEU A 227 30.89 -5.62 -4.79
#